data_AF-X1JAN4-F1
#
_entry.id   AF-X1JAN4-F1
#
_cell.length_a   1.000
_cell.length_b   1.000
_cell.length_c   1.000
_cell.angle_alpha   90.00
_cell.angle_beta   90.00
_cell.angle_gamma   90.00
#
_symmetry.space_group_name_H-M   'P 1'
#
loop_
_entity.id
_entity.type
_entity.pdbx_description
1 polymer ?
#
loop_
_entity_poly.entity_id
_entity_poly.type
_entity_poly.pdbx_seq_one_letter_code
_entity_poly.pdbx_strand_id
1 'polypeptide(L)' 'TCIPIVRGKVIDRDKFRQMIDEYYELHGWDENGIPRPETLRKLGIDQEPSHML' A
#
# COMPACT_ATOMS: atom_id res chain seq x y z
N THR A 1 -20.85 6.59 4.71
CA THR A 1 -21.15 7.14 6.05
C THR A 1 -19.97 6.88 6.94
N CYS A 2 -19.39 7.90 7.59
CA CYS A 2 -18.26 7.68 8.51
C CYS A 2 -18.72 6.84 9.71
N ILE A 3 -17.90 5.87 10.12
CA ILE A 3 -18.19 5.01 11.28
C ILE A 3 -18.29 5.92 12.53
N PRO A 4 -19.37 5.86 13.34
CA PRO A 4 -19.59 6.80 14.44
C PRO A 4 -18.41 6.92 15.42
N ILE A 5 -17.68 5.83 15.66
CA ILE A 5 -16.57 5.75 16.62
C ILE A 5 -15.31 6.55 16.22
N VAL A 6 -15.14 6.88 14.95
CA VAL A 6 -13.94 7.59 14.45
C VAL A 6 -14.19 9.09 14.21
N ARG A 7 -15.43 9.55 14.38
CA ARG A 7 -15.77 10.96 14.14
C ARG A 7 -14.98 11.88 15.07
N GLY A 8 -14.24 12.83 14.49
CA GLY A 8 -13.42 13.79 15.23
C GLY A 8 -12.06 13.26 15.71
N LYS A 9 -11.73 11.99 15.45
CA LYS A 9 -10.39 11.45 15.74
C LYS A 9 -9.44 11.80 14.61
N VAL A 10 -8.22 12.17 14.97
CA VAL A 10 -7.11 12.40 14.04
C VAL A 10 -6.02 11.36 14.29
N ILE A 11 -5.33 10.95 13.24
CA ILE A 11 -4.20 10.03 13.31
C ILE A 11 -2.92 10.86 13.23
N ASP A 12 -1.92 10.48 14.02
CA ASP A 12 -0.59 11.06 13.94
C ASP A 12 0.04 10.75 12.56
N ARG A 13 0.53 11.78 11.89
CA ARG A 13 0.99 11.66 10.50
C ARG A 13 2.22 10.79 10.36
N ASP A 14 3.15 10.85 11.31
CA ASP A 14 4.41 10.12 11.25
C ASP A 14 4.17 8.64 11.57
N LYS A 15 3.31 8.34 12.56
CA LYS A 15 2.88 6.96 12.83
C LYS A 15 2.11 6.36 11.65
N PHE A 16 1.26 7.16 11.00
CA PHE A 16 0.55 6.70 9.81
C PHE A 16 1.53 6.36 8.67
N ARG A 17 2.56 7.19 8.47
CA ARG A 17 3.61 6.92 7.47
C ARG A 17 4.34 5.62 7.76
N GLN A 18 4.79 5.41 9.00
CA GLN A 18 5.46 4.16 9.39
C GLN A 18 4.59 2.93 9.14
N MET A 19 3.30 3.01 9.47
CA MET A 19 2.35 1.92 9.21
C MET A 19 2.19 1.63 7.71
N ILE A 20 2.24 2.65 6.84
CA ILE A 20 2.19 2.47 5.39
C ILE A 20 3.49 1.83 4.87
N ASP A 21 4.64 2.25 5.38
CA ASP A 21 5.93 1.67 5.01
C ASP A 21 5.96 0.15 5.34
N GLU A 22 5.55 -0.22 6.56
CA GLU A 22 5.40 -1.63 6.99
C GLU A 22 4.41 -2.40 6.10
N TYR A 23 3.30 -1.77 5.73
CA TYR A 23 2.28 -2.36 4.87
C TYR A 23 2.83 -2.64 3.46
N TYR A 24 3.57 -1.70 2.88
CA TYR A 24 4.19 -1.87 1.56
C TYR A 24 5.26 -2.96 1.58
N GLU A 25 6.13 -2.99 2.61
CA GLU A 25 7.13 -4.05 2.73
C GLU A 25 6.50 -5.44 2.82
N LEU A 26 5.45 -5.60 3.65
CA LEU A 26 4.74 -6.87 3.79
C LEU A 26 4.15 -7.37 2.47
N HIS A 27 3.70 -6.45 1.60
CA HIS A 27 3.13 -6.78 0.30
C HIS A 27 4.17 -6.85 -0.82
N GLY A 28 5.45 -6.63 -0.51
CA GLY A 28 6.52 -6.62 -1.51
C GLY A 28 6.39 -5.45 -2.47
N TRP A 29 5.98 -4.28 -1.95
CA TRP A 29 5.93 -3.01 -2.66
C TRP A 29 7.13 -2.14 -2.24
N ASP A 30 7.40 -1.10 -3.00
CA ASP A 30 8.38 -0.07 -2.67
C ASP A 30 7.76 1.11 -1.90
N GLU A 31 8.58 2.08 -1.52
CA GLU A 31 8.16 3.27 -0.78
C GLU A 31 7.16 4.16 -1.55
N ASN A 32 7.04 3.99 -2.87
CA ASN A 32 6.09 4.71 -3.71
C ASN A 32 4.76 3.94 -3.86
N GLY A 33 4.63 2.78 -3.22
CA GLY A 33 3.48 1.90 -3.35
C GLY A 33 3.46 1.10 -4.66
N ILE A 34 4.61 0.93 -5.32
CA ILE A 34 4.72 0.17 -6.56
C ILE A 34 5.12 -1.28 -6.21
N PRO A 35 4.38 -2.29 -6.68
CA PRO A 35 4.77 -3.69 -6.50
C PRO A 35 6.15 -3.96 -7.10
N ARG A 36 7.02 -4.64 -6.35
CA ARG A 36 8.35 -4.99 -6.84
C ARG A 36 8.28 -6.01 -7.98
N PRO A 37 9.28 -6.05 -8.88
CA PRO A 37 9.30 -7.00 -9.99
C PRO A 37 9.16 -8.46 -9.55
N GLU A 38 9.75 -8.84 -8.41
CA GLU A 38 9.57 -10.19 -7.87
C GLU A 38 8.11 -10.51 -7.51
N THR A 39 7.37 -9.55 -6.97
CA THR A 39 5.95 -9.65 -6.61
C THR A 39 5.10 -9.81 -7.87
N LEU A 40 5.37 -9.00 -8.90
CA LEU A 40 4.67 -9.07 -10.18
C LEU A 40 4.86 -10.43 -10.88
N ARG A 41 6.10 -10.94 -10.93
CA ARG A 41 6.38 -12.28 -11.48
C ARG A 41 5.73 -13.40 -10.68
N LYS A 42 5.71 -13.29 -9.34
CA LYS A 42 5.05 -14.28 -8.46
C LYS A 42 3.56 -14.36 -8.72
N LEU A 43 2.93 -13.22 -9.07
CA LEU A 43 1.52 -13.13 -9.40
C LEU A 43 1.22 -13.40 -10.89
N GLY A 44 2.24 -13.47 -11.75
CA GLY A 44 2.10 -13.73 -13.19
C GLY A 44 1.55 -12.55 -13.99
N ILE A 45 1.73 -11.32 -13.49
CA ILE A 45 1.21 -10.07 -14.08
C ILE A 45 2.33 -9.10 -14.49
N ASP A 46 3.59 -9.58 -14.54
CA ASP A 46 4.75 -8.78 -14.93
C ASP A 46 4.73 -8.31 -16.40
N GLN A 47 3.82 -8.85 -17.21
CA GLN A 47 3.64 -8.48 -18.62
C GLN A 47 2.42 -7.59 -18.86
N GLU A 48 1.78 -7.07 -17.80
CA GLU A 48 0.62 -6.19 -17.95
C GLU A 48 1.05 -4.86 -18.60
N PRO A 49 0.58 -4.54 -19.82
CA PRO A 49 1.13 -3.44 -20.60
C PRO A 49 0.69 -2.06 -20.10
N SER A 50 -0.36 -1.96 -19.28
CA SER A 50 -0.96 -0.67 -18.90
C SER A 50 -0.54 -0.14 -17.53
N HIS A 51 -0.01 -0.98 -16.64
CA HIS A 51 0.23 -0.69 -15.22
C HIS A 51 -0.97 -0.05 -14.51
N MET A 52 -2.19 -0.35 -14.97
CA MET A 52 -3.43 0.22 -14.44
C MET A 52 -4.17 -0.70 -13.46
N LEU A 53 -3.64 -1.91 -13.24
CA LEU A 53 -4.18 -2.92 -12.32
C LEU A 53 -3.42 -2.94 -11.00
#